data_AF-A0A969LIE0-F1
#
_entry.id   AF-A0A969LIE0-F1
#
_cell.length_a   1.000
_cell.length_b   1.000
_cell.length_c   1.000
_cell.angle_alpha   90.00
_cell.angle_beta   90.00
_cell.angle_gamma   90.00
#
_symmetry.space_group_name_H-M   'P 1'
#
loop_
_entity.id
_entity.type
_entity.pdbx_description
1 polymer ?
#
loop_
_entity_poly.entity_id
_entity_poly.type
_entity_poly.pdbx_seq_one_letter_code
_entity_poly.pdbx_strand_id
1 'polypeptide(L)'
;MKKILFGTLVMTVLFSVTSCVKVNFNEGDGVQPPPDPTSNVITGKITTSRFYAKGTYILKGYVYVTEGATLTFEAGCVIKSDITEKGALIIERGAKLIADGTAANPIVFTSGKDAGQRAPGDWGGIILLGKAPTNRPLDPAPVIEGGVGRQYGGTDPLDESGIIRFVRIEWAGIAAEPGSEINGLTCGGVPEADRLFDGELPAVRCLDRAEDRRDRGEGVLGDLRLRVRDAAQREVDRQREHRERADARDPAEELGRLGRIARQHVLADDVEQGRDRDDARRGS
;
A
#
# COMPACT_ATOMS: atom_id res chain seq x y z
N MET A 1 58.67 -72.35 -19.25
CA MET A 1 58.45 -71.83 -20.62
C MET A 1 56.96 -71.55 -20.80
N LYS A 2 56.60 -70.31 -21.20
CA LYS A 2 55.39 -69.82 -21.91
C LYS A 2 54.12 -70.73 -21.86
N LYS A 3 52.91 -70.28 -21.51
CA LYS A 3 52.07 -69.27 -22.20
C LYS A 3 50.85 -68.86 -21.34
N ILE A 4 50.37 -67.66 -21.65
CA ILE A 4 49.21 -66.89 -21.20
C ILE A 4 47.86 -67.59 -21.51
N LEU A 5 46.84 -67.44 -20.65
CA LEU A 5 45.45 -67.19 -21.10
C LEU A 5 44.58 -66.49 -20.04
N PHE A 6 43.86 -65.48 -20.52
CA PHE A 6 43.02 -64.49 -19.83
C PHE A 6 41.75 -65.06 -19.19
N GLY A 7 41.36 -64.52 -18.04
CA GLY A 7 40.04 -64.68 -17.43
C GLY A 7 39.59 -63.37 -16.76
N THR A 8 38.71 -62.64 -17.44
CA THR A 8 38.07 -61.38 -17.05
C THR A 8 37.12 -61.51 -15.86
N LEU A 9 37.27 -60.66 -14.84
CA LEU A 9 36.16 -60.12 -14.04
C LEU A 9 36.57 -58.75 -13.48
N VAL A 10 36.18 -57.70 -14.20
CA VAL A 10 36.27 -56.31 -13.73
C VAL A 10 35.02 -56.04 -12.88
N MET A 11 35.19 -55.84 -11.58
CA MET A 11 34.17 -55.29 -10.70
C MET A 11 34.68 -53.95 -10.17
N THR A 12 34.50 -52.91 -10.97
CA THR A 12 34.83 -51.53 -10.59
C THR A 12 33.73 -51.02 -9.66
N VAL A 13 34.02 -50.98 -8.37
CA VAL A 13 33.18 -50.31 -7.36
C VAL A 13 33.28 -48.81 -7.60
N LEU A 14 32.18 -48.19 -8.05
CA LEU A 14 32.02 -46.75 -8.08
C LEU A 14 31.88 -46.23 -6.64
N PHE A 15 32.98 -45.86 -6.01
CA PHE A 15 32.96 -45.01 -4.82
C PHE A 15 32.80 -43.56 -5.28
N SER A 16 31.60 -43.03 -5.13
CA SER A 16 31.33 -41.59 -5.26
C SER A 16 32.12 -40.84 -4.20
N VAL A 17 33.11 -40.06 -4.65
CA VAL A 17 33.75 -39.04 -3.82
C VAL A 17 32.74 -37.90 -3.61
N THR A 18 32.11 -37.87 -2.44
CA THR A 18 31.42 -36.67 -1.97
C THR A 18 32.50 -35.62 -1.66
N SER A 19 32.72 -34.72 -2.61
CA SER A 19 33.54 -33.53 -2.40
C SER A 19 32.80 -32.61 -1.43
N CYS A 20 33.25 -32.57 -0.18
CA CYS A 20 32.98 -31.43 0.69
C CYS A 20 33.84 -30.27 0.16
N VAL A 21 33.22 -29.34 -0.59
CA VAL A 21 33.87 -28.05 -0.87
C VAL A 21 33.96 -27.32 0.46
N LYS A 22 35.18 -27.23 0.99
CA LYS A 22 35.51 -26.28 2.06
C LYS A 22 35.52 -24.89 1.44
N VAL A 23 34.37 -24.21 1.51
CA VAL A 23 34.26 -22.80 1.16
C VAL A 23 34.94 -21.99 2.26
N ASN A 24 36.09 -21.40 1.93
CA ASN A 24 36.67 -20.32 2.72
C ASN A 24 35.85 -19.07 2.42
N PHE A 25 35.08 -18.59 3.41
CA PHE A 25 34.39 -17.31 3.31
C PHE A 25 35.38 -16.21 3.69
N ASN A 26 35.94 -15.53 2.68
CA ASN A 26 36.43 -14.17 2.85
C ASN A 26 35.24 -13.22 2.72
N GLU A 27 35.18 -12.23 3.61
CA GLU A 27 34.20 -11.14 3.62
C GLU A 27 34.09 -10.40 2.28
N GLY A 28 32.85 -10.05 1.92
CA GLY A 28 32.51 -9.14 0.83
C GLY A 28 31.51 -9.74 -0.15
N ASP A 29 30.31 -9.18 -0.20
CA ASP A 29 29.22 -9.44 -1.15
C ASP A 29 28.37 -10.70 -0.90
N GLY A 30 27.53 -10.61 0.14
CA GLY A 30 26.51 -11.60 0.46
C GLY A 30 25.42 -11.68 -0.61
N VAL A 31 25.58 -12.59 -1.57
CA VAL A 31 24.44 -13.11 -2.35
C VAL A 31 23.59 -13.93 -1.41
N GLN A 32 22.51 -13.33 -0.90
CA GLN A 32 21.49 -14.04 -0.13
C GLN A 32 20.90 -15.14 -1.02
N PRO A 33 20.78 -16.40 -0.54
CA PRO A 33 20.14 -17.46 -1.30
C PRO A 33 18.70 -17.03 -1.68
N PRO A 34 18.19 -17.45 -2.86
CA PRO A 34 16.83 -17.12 -3.27
C PRO A 34 15.88 -17.57 -2.15
N PRO A 35 15.02 -16.67 -1.64
CA PRO A 35 14.24 -17.01 -0.47
C PRO A 35 13.27 -18.15 -0.80
N ASP A 36 13.32 -19.21 -0.01
CA ASP A 36 12.53 -20.43 -0.17
C ASP A 36 11.03 -20.09 -0.26
N PRO A 37 10.31 -20.52 -1.32
CA PRO A 37 8.89 -20.23 -1.52
C PRO A 37 7.97 -20.89 -0.47
N THR A 38 8.50 -21.78 0.36
CA THR A 38 7.79 -22.40 1.51
C THR A 38 8.21 -21.82 2.86
N SER A 39 9.17 -20.89 2.87
CA SER A 39 9.61 -20.25 4.10
C SER A 39 8.57 -19.25 4.60
N ASN A 40 8.26 -19.33 5.89
CA ASN A 40 7.48 -18.31 6.58
C ASN A 40 8.27 -17.00 6.79
N VAL A 41 9.50 -16.89 6.28
CA VAL A 41 10.35 -15.70 6.41
C VAL A 41 10.45 -14.97 5.08
N ILE A 42 10.10 -13.69 5.11
CA ILE A 42 10.17 -12.74 4.01
C ILE A 42 11.41 -11.87 4.24
N THR A 43 12.38 -11.93 3.34
CA THR A 43 13.65 -11.21 3.53
C THR A 43 14.31 -10.87 2.19
N GLY A 44 15.24 -9.92 2.23
CA GLY A 44 16.09 -9.55 1.09
C GLY A 44 15.34 -8.93 -0.07
N LYS A 45 15.78 -9.23 -1.29
CA LYS A 45 15.18 -8.71 -2.54
C LYS A 45 14.22 -9.74 -3.14
N ILE A 46 13.01 -9.28 -3.44
CA ILE A 46 11.96 -10.02 -4.14
C ILE A 46 11.92 -9.50 -5.57
N THR A 47 12.60 -10.23 -6.46
CA THR A 47 12.70 -9.91 -7.89
C THR A 47 11.69 -10.65 -8.76
N THR A 48 11.00 -11.63 -8.18
CA THR A 48 9.96 -12.42 -8.84
C THR A 48 8.71 -12.35 -7.98
N SER A 49 7.54 -12.24 -8.63
CA SER A 49 6.26 -12.18 -7.93
C SER A 49 6.04 -13.34 -6.98
N ARG A 50 5.41 -13.05 -5.84
CA ARG A 50 5.15 -14.00 -4.76
C ARG A 50 3.72 -13.86 -4.26
N PHE A 51 3.16 -15.00 -3.87
CA PHE A 51 1.86 -15.10 -3.22
C PHE A 51 2.03 -15.78 -1.86
N TYR A 52 1.49 -15.15 -0.83
CA TYR A 52 1.45 -15.67 0.53
C TYR A 52 0.00 -15.97 0.90
N ALA A 53 -0.30 -17.26 1.08
CA ALA A 53 -1.61 -17.72 1.53
C ALA A 53 -1.89 -17.24 2.96
N LYS A 54 -3.14 -17.34 3.42
CA LYS A 54 -3.53 -16.92 4.77
C LYS A 54 -2.67 -17.65 5.81
N GLY A 55 -1.86 -16.89 6.54
CA GLY A 55 -0.90 -17.44 7.49
C GLY A 55 -0.19 -16.37 8.30
N THR A 56 0.78 -16.80 9.11
CA THR A 56 1.68 -15.91 9.84
C THR A 56 3.08 -15.96 9.24
N TYR A 57 3.63 -14.80 8.94
CA TYR A 57 4.91 -14.62 8.28
C TYR A 57 5.83 -13.70 9.08
N ILE A 58 7.13 -13.85 8.91
CA ILE A 58 8.17 -13.03 9.54
C ILE A 58 8.80 -12.12 8.48
N LEU A 59 8.69 -10.81 8.67
CA LEU A 59 9.38 -9.80 7.86
C LEU A 59 10.74 -9.51 8.48
N LYS A 60 11.80 -9.98 7.84
CA LYS A 60 13.15 -9.97 8.41
C LYS A 60 14.07 -9.03 7.64
N GLY A 61 14.48 -7.97 8.31
CA GLY A 61 15.30 -6.91 7.74
C GLY A 61 14.53 -6.06 6.72
N TYR A 62 15.27 -5.27 5.94
CA TYR A 62 14.69 -4.46 4.88
C TYR A 62 14.42 -5.35 3.66
N VAL A 63 13.14 -5.45 3.31
CA VAL A 63 12.66 -6.27 2.21
C VAL A 63 12.30 -5.38 1.04
N TYR A 64 12.92 -5.63 -0.10
CA TYR A 64 12.72 -4.83 -1.30
C TYR A 64 11.98 -5.64 -2.35
N VAL A 65 10.81 -5.19 -2.77
CA VAL A 65 10.12 -5.71 -3.95
C VAL A 65 10.52 -4.83 -5.12
N THR A 66 11.21 -5.43 -6.09
CA THR A 66 11.82 -4.67 -7.19
C THR A 66 10.90 -4.59 -8.40
N GLU A 67 11.24 -3.72 -9.35
CA GLU A 67 10.49 -3.51 -10.59
C GLU A 67 10.05 -4.83 -11.26
N GLY A 68 8.79 -4.89 -11.68
CA GLY A 68 8.18 -6.05 -12.35
C GLY A 68 7.68 -7.14 -11.40
N ALA A 69 8.06 -7.12 -10.13
CA ALA A 69 7.56 -8.08 -9.15
C ALA A 69 6.28 -7.58 -8.46
N THR A 70 5.39 -8.53 -8.16
CA THR A 70 4.19 -8.30 -7.36
C THR A 70 4.23 -9.15 -6.10
N LEU A 71 4.11 -8.52 -4.94
CA LEU A 71 3.98 -9.19 -3.65
C LEU A 71 2.51 -9.23 -3.24
N THR A 72 1.95 -10.42 -3.10
CA THR A 72 0.53 -10.61 -2.76
C THR A 72 0.37 -11.33 -1.43
N PHE A 73 -0.50 -10.80 -0.57
CA PHE A 73 -0.93 -11.43 0.67
C PHE A 73 -2.42 -11.72 0.62
N GLU A 74 -2.80 -12.95 0.92
CA GLU A 74 -4.21 -13.31 1.08
C GLU A 74 -4.82 -12.61 2.31
N ALA A 75 -6.12 -12.30 2.26
CA ALA A 75 -6.85 -11.71 3.38
C ALA A 75 -6.69 -12.53 4.68
N GLY A 76 -6.45 -11.84 5.79
CA GLY A 76 -6.21 -12.47 7.09
C GLY A 76 -4.75 -12.89 7.34
N CYS A 77 -3.81 -12.58 6.44
CA CYS A 77 -2.39 -12.71 6.73
C CYS A 77 -1.96 -11.86 7.93
N VAL A 78 -1.03 -12.40 8.74
CA VAL A 78 -0.35 -11.68 9.81
C VAL A 78 1.15 -11.66 9.52
N ILE A 79 1.70 -10.48 9.28
CA ILE A 79 3.11 -10.26 9.00
C ILE A 79 3.73 -9.65 10.25
N LYS A 80 4.57 -10.41 10.94
CA LYS A 80 5.30 -9.97 12.12
C LYS A 80 6.70 -9.55 11.74
N SER A 81 7.16 -8.42 12.22
CA SER A 81 8.58 -8.07 12.11
C SER A 81 9.47 -9.09 12.81
N ASP A 82 10.67 -9.34 12.30
CA ASP A 82 11.74 -9.92 13.10
C ASP A 82 12.11 -8.96 14.26
N ILE A 83 12.38 -9.50 15.45
CA ILE A 83 12.66 -8.68 16.64
C ILE A 83 14.08 -8.09 16.60
N THR A 84 15.03 -8.84 16.03
CA THR A 84 16.46 -8.52 16.07
C THR A 84 16.83 -7.60 14.91
N GLU A 85 16.47 -8.00 13.70
CA GLU A 85 16.86 -7.29 12.47
C GLU A 85 15.88 -6.18 12.09
N LYS A 86 14.65 -6.23 12.63
CA LYS A 86 13.53 -5.31 12.34
C LYS A 86 13.14 -5.24 10.86
N GLY A 87 11.87 -5.48 10.58
CA GLY A 87 11.32 -5.49 9.24
C GLY A 87 11.04 -4.08 8.71
N ALA A 88 11.31 -3.85 7.43
CA ALA A 88 10.69 -2.77 6.66
C ALA A 88 10.30 -3.35 5.30
N LEU A 89 9.10 -3.04 4.81
CA LEU A 89 8.65 -3.51 3.50
C LEU A 89 8.73 -2.35 2.51
N ILE A 90 9.60 -2.45 1.52
CA ILE A 90 9.86 -1.42 0.52
C ILE A 90 9.41 -1.94 -0.84
N ILE A 91 8.40 -1.30 -1.40
CA ILE A 91 7.90 -1.56 -2.76
C ILE A 91 8.50 -0.50 -3.66
N GLU A 92 9.46 -0.90 -4.49
CA GLU A 92 10.19 0.02 -5.37
C GLU A 92 9.35 0.40 -6.60
N ARG A 93 9.79 1.43 -7.33
CA ARG A 93 9.13 1.89 -8.56
C ARG A 93 8.89 0.74 -9.52
N GLY A 94 7.65 0.58 -9.96
CA GLY A 94 7.25 -0.47 -10.90
C GLY A 94 7.07 -1.86 -10.28
N ALA A 95 7.23 -1.99 -8.97
CA ALA A 95 6.75 -3.13 -8.21
C ALA A 95 5.32 -2.89 -7.72
N LYS A 96 4.64 -3.97 -7.29
CA LYS A 96 3.28 -3.89 -6.74
C LYS A 96 3.15 -4.60 -5.40
N LEU A 97 2.34 -4.04 -4.50
CA LEU A 97 1.86 -4.70 -3.29
C LEU A 97 0.35 -4.94 -3.38
N ILE A 98 -0.08 -6.18 -3.31
CA ILE A 98 -1.49 -6.56 -3.23
C ILE A 98 -1.76 -7.07 -1.82
N ALA A 99 -2.23 -6.16 -0.97
CA ALA A 99 -2.71 -6.44 0.38
C ALA A 99 -4.19 -6.08 0.44
N ASP A 100 -5.01 -6.98 -0.08
CA ASP A 100 -6.46 -6.81 -0.20
C ASP A 100 -7.19 -7.61 0.87
N GLY A 101 -7.18 -7.07 2.09
CA GLY A 101 -7.89 -7.65 3.22
C GLY A 101 -9.40 -7.41 3.11
N THR A 102 -10.13 -7.88 4.12
CA THR A 102 -11.56 -7.55 4.29
C THR A 102 -11.83 -7.09 5.71
N ALA A 103 -12.98 -6.45 5.96
CA ALA A 103 -13.39 -6.08 7.32
C ALA A 103 -13.38 -7.28 8.30
N ALA A 104 -13.74 -8.47 7.80
CA ALA A 104 -13.76 -9.71 8.59
C ALA A 104 -12.38 -10.38 8.70
N ASN A 105 -11.53 -10.23 7.69
CA ASN A 105 -10.18 -10.80 7.63
C ASN A 105 -9.19 -9.71 7.19
N PRO A 106 -8.84 -8.77 8.08
CA PRO A 106 -7.86 -7.73 7.76
C PRO A 106 -6.46 -8.37 7.63
N ILE A 107 -5.61 -7.76 6.82
CA ILE A 107 -4.18 -8.10 6.78
C ILE A 107 -3.47 -7.26 7.84
N VAL A 108 -2.65 -7.88 8.67
CA VAL A 108 -2.02 -7.20 9.82
C VAL A 108 -0.51 -7.24 9.67
N PHE A 109 0.13 -6.07 9.62
CA PHE A 109 1.57 -5.91 9.75
C PHE A 109 1.89 -5.37 11.14
N THR A 110 2.67 -6.10 11.94
CA THR A 110 2.83 -5.81 13.37
C THR A 110 4.21 -6.17 13.92
N SER A 111 4.45 -5.81 15.18
CA SER A 111 5.67 -6.15 15.92
C SER A 111 5.88 -7.66 16.04
N GLY A 112 7.15 -8.07 16.02
CA GLY A 112 7.56 -9.44 16.36
C GLY A 112 7.43 -9.79 17.83
N LYS A 113 7.36 -8.78 18.70
CA LYS A 113 7.33 -8.98 20.15
C LYS A 113 5.98 -9.48 20.62
N ASP A 114 6.01 -10.18 21.76
CA ASP A 114 4.81 -10.65 22.44
C ASP A 114 3.93 -9.47 22.89
N ALA A 115 2.62 -9.74 23.00
CA ALA A 115 1.67 -8.77 23.55
C ALA A 115 2.13 -8.33 24.96
N GLY A 116 2.00 -7.04 25.26
CA GLY A 116 2.54 -6.39 26.45
C GLY A 116 3.97 -5.87 26.30
N GLN A 117 4.73 -6.33 25.31
CA GLN A 117 6.11 -5.90 25.07
C GLN A 117 6.29 -5.07 23.80
N ARG A 118 5.22 -4.93 23.00
CA ARG A 118 5.25 -4.20 21.75
C ARG A 118 5.33 -2.69 21.99
N ALA A 119 6.12 -1.99 21.20
CA ALA A 119 6.27 -0.53 21.25
C ALA A 119 6.36 0.07 19.84
N PRO A 120 5.97 1.34 19.65
CA PRO A 120 6.26 2.07 18.41
C PRO A 120 7.75 1.98 18.05
N GLY A 121 8.05 1.80 16.78
CA GLY A 121 9.42 1.58 16.30
C GLY A 121 9.99 0.18 16.52
N ASP A 122 9.13 -0.80 16.83
CA ASP A 122 9.49 -2.21 16.77
C ASP A 122 9.86 -2.66 15.35
N TRP A 123 9.37 -1.95 14.33
CA TRP A 123 9.70 -2.17 12.93
C TRP A 123 9.53 -0.88 12.11
N GLY A 124 10.02 -0.88 10.87
CA GLY A 124 10.07 0.31 10.03
C GLY A 124 8.69 0.75 9.56
N GLY A 125 7.97 -0.12 8.87
CA GLY A 125 6.70 0.21 8.22
C GLY A 125 6.66 -0.27 6.77
N ILE A 126 5.68 0.23 6.03
CA ILE A 126 5.52 -0.01 4.59
C ILE A 126 5.89 1.25 3.84
N ILE A 127 6.76 1.11 2.84
CA ILE A 127 7.16 2.18 1.94
C ILE A 127 6.72 1.80 0.53
N LEU A 128 5.84 2.60 -0.05
CA LEU A 128 5.31 2.40 -1.39
C LEU A 128 5.82 3.50 -2.32
N LEU A 129 6.66 3.12 -3.29
CA LEU A 129 7.30 4.04 -4.23
C LEU A 129 6.75 3.78 -5.63
N GLY A 130 5.93 4.70 -6.15
CA GLY A 130 5.31 4.59 -7.46
C GLY A 130 6.00 5.42 -8.54
N LYS A 131 5.43 5.36 -9.75
CA LYS A 131 5.85 6.09 -10.96
C LYS A 131 4.98 7.33 -11.25
N ALA A 132 4.06 7.69 -10.36
CA ALA A 132 3.20 8.85 -10.53
C ALA A 132 4.00 10.16 -10.47
N PRO A 133 3.59 11.20 -11.23
CA PRO A 133 4.21 12.52 -11.16
C PRO A 133 4.19 13.10 -9.75
N THR A 134 5.26 13.83 -9.42
CA THR A 134 5.38 14.55 -8.15
C THR A 134 5.73 16.01 -8.42
N ASN A 135 5.72 16.83 -7.38
CA ASN A 135 6.21 18.21 -7.45
C ASN A 135 7.75 18.33 -7.37
N ARG A 136 8.47 17.20 -7.48
CA ARG A 136 9.94 17.15 -7.44
C ARG A 136 10.50 16.88 -8.85
N PRO A 137 11.70 17.41 -9.18
CA PRO A 137 12.38 17.10 -10.43
C PRO A 137 12.63 15.60 -10.57
N LEU A 138 12.61 15.08 -11.81
CA LEU A 138 12.93 13.68 -12.11
C LEU A 138 14.40 13.48 -12.50
N ASP A 139 15.18 14.55 -12.64
CA ASP A 139 16.60 14.52 -12.93
C ASP A 139 17.39 15.41 -11.94
N PRO A 140 18.04 14.81 -10.91
CA PRO A 140 17.91 13.41 -10.53
C PRO A 140 16.53 13.12 -9.93
N ALA A 141 16.06 11.87 -10.06
CA ALA A 141 14.78 11.46 -9.48
C ALA A 141 14.82 11.59 -7.95
N PRO A 142 13.70 11.97 -7.31
CA PRO A 142 13.67 12.19 -5.88
C PRO A 142 13.89 10.86 -5.14
N VAL A 143 14.62 10.92 -4.05
CA VAL A 143 14.94 9.78 -3.18
C VAL A 143 14.10 9.89 -1.91
N ILE A 144 13.52 8.77 -1.47
CA ILE A 144 12.71 8.73 -0.26
C ILE A 144 13.60 8.91 0.98
N GLU A 145 13.07 9.62 1.97
CA GLU A 145 13.68 9.80 3.29
C GLU A 145 13.66 8.49 4.10
N GLY A 146 14.19 8.50 5.33
CA GLY A 146 14.26 7.33 6.20
C GLY A 146 15.45 6.39 5.91
N GLY A 147 16.52 6.89 5.30
CA GLY A 147 17.77 6.14 5.08
C GLY A 147 17.66 4.97 4.09
N VAL A 148 16.53 4.85 3.36
CA VAL A 148 16.27 3.74 2.43
C VAL A 148 16.97 3.94 1.09
N GLY A 149 17.16 5.19 0.67
CA GLY A 149 17.94 5.51 -0.53
C GLY A 149 17.33 4.97 -1.82
N ARG A 150 15.98 4.95 -1.92
CA ARG A 150 15.26 4.48 -3.11
C ARG A 150 14.50 5.61 -3.78
N GLN A 151 14.52 5.59 -5.11
CA GLN A 151 13.88 6.61 -5.93
C GLN A 151 12.37 6.40 -5.96
N TYR A 152 11.61 7.49 -6.09
CA TYR A 152 10.18 7.48 -6.38
C TYR A 152 9.82 8.49 -7.47
N GLY A 153 8.56 8.48 -7.91
CA GLY A 153 8.05 9.40 -8.90
C GLY A 153 8.34 8.98 -10.34
N GLY A 154 7.67 9.63 -11.28
CA GLY A 154 7.84 9.38 -12.70
C GLY A 154 6.91 10.23 -13.54
N THR A 155 6.63 9.77 -14.75
CA THR A 155 5.79 10.47 -15.72
C THR A 155 4.45 9.79 -15.95
N ASP A 156 4.13 8.75 -15.16
CA ASP A 156 2.94 7.92 -15.38
C ASP A 156 1.84 8.25 -14.36
N PRO A 157 0.89 9.15 -14.68
CA PRO A 157 -0.20 9.49 -13.78
C PRO A 157 -1.19 8.33 -13.55
N LEU A 158 -1.06 7.24 -14.31
CA LEU A 158 -1.87 6.04 -14.18
C LEU A 158 -1.11 4.90 -13.49
N ASP A 159 0.03 5.19 -12.85
CA ASP A 159 0.81 4.17 -12.13
C ASP A 159 -0.08 3.35 -11.18
N GLU A 160 0.09 2.03 -11.22
CA GLU A 160 -0.66 1.08 -10.38
C GLU A 160 0.30 0.44 -9.38
N SER A 161 0.62 1.13 -8.29
CA SER A 161 1.57 0.62 -7.29
C SER A 161 0.98 -0.52 -6.42
N GLY A 162 -0.31 -0.85 -6.56
CA GLY A 162 -0.96 -1.99 -5.91
C GLY A 162 -2.28 -1.63 -5.20
N ILE A 163 -2.67 -2.47 -4.24
CA ILE A 163 -3.90 -2.37 -3.45
C ILE A 163 -3.55 -2.52 -1.97
N ILE A 164 -3.96 -1.58 -1.12
CA ILE A 164 -3.78 -1.65 0.34
C ILE A 164 -5.13 -1.41 1.02
N ARG A 165 -5.97 -2.46 1.09
CA ARG A 165 -7.32 -2.38 1.67
C ARG A 165 -7.46 -3.26 2.90
N PHE A 166 -8.17 -2.74 3.91
CA PHE A 166 -8.34 -3.41 5.22
C PHE A 166 -7.01 -3.91 5.82
N VAL A 167 -6.00 -3.05 5.78
CA VAL A 167 -4.67 -3.31 6.32
C VAL A 167 -4.49 -2.61 7.67
N ARG A 168 -4.04 -3.35 8.67
CA ARG A 168 -3.60 -2.79 9.95
C ARG A 168 -2.08 -2.71 9.96
N ILE A 169 -1.55 -1.52 10.23
CA ILE A 169 -0.12 -1.28 10.38
C ILE A 169 0.11 -0.89 11.82
N GLU A 170 0.91 -1.69 12.50
CA GLU A 170 0.90 -1.72 13.95
C GLU A 170 2.28 -1.54 14.54
N TRP A 171 2.50 -0.51 15.35
CA TRP A 171 3.70 -0.34 16.16
C TRP A 171 4.96 -0.18 15.28
N ALA A 172 4.73 0.34 14.07
CA ALA A 172 5.75 0.75 13.11
C ALA A 172 6.35 2.11 13.52
N GLY A 173 7.27 2.66 12.72
CA GLY A 173 7.84 3.98 12.98
C GLY A 173 9.28 3.90 13.50
N ILE A 174 10.28 3.74 12.63
CA ILE A 174 11.69 3.77 13.04
C ILE A 174 12.35 5.09 12.63
N ALA A 175 12.98 5.77 13.58
CA ALA A 175 13.90 6.87 13.28
C ALA A 175 15.16 6.28 12.64
N ALA A 176 15.27 6.38 11.32
CA ALA A 176 16.43 5.92 10.59
C ALA A 176 17.62 6.88 10.77
N GLU A 177 17.34 8.19 10.82
CA GLU A 177 18.31 9.25 11.16
C GLU A 177 17.60 10.34 11.99
N PRO A 178 18.32 11.26 12.66
CA PRO A 178 17.70 12.38 13.36
C PRO A 178 16.82 13.21 12.41
N GLY A 179 15.51 13.19 12.63
CA GLY A 179 14.53 13.88 11.77
C GLY A 179 14.17 13.16 10.47
N SER A 180 14.61 11.90 10.28
CA SER A 180 14.35 11.08 9.09
C SER A 180 13.80 9.73 9.56
N GLU A 181 12.49 9.58 9.47
CA GLU A 181 11.74 8.46 10.05
C GLU A 181 11.07 7.65 8.94
N ILE A 182 11.16 6.31 9.02
CA ILE A 182 10.25 5.44 8.29
C ILE A 182 8.95 5.44 9.08
N ASN A 183 7.89 6.00 8.49
CA ASN A 183 6.55 6.00 9.08
C ASN A 183 5.86 4.64 8.91
N GLY A 184 4.75 4.43 9.61
CA GLY A 184 3.95 3.21 9.43
C GLY A 184 3.54 2.95 7.99
N LEU A 185 3.07 3.98 7.28
CA LEU A 185 2.88 3.97 5.84
C LEU A 185 3.57 5.21 5.25
N THR A 186 4.48 5.01 4.32
CA THR A 186 5.17 6.06 3.58
C THR A 186 4.88 5.88 2.09
N CYS A 187 4.36 6.92 1.44
CA CYS A 187 4.03 6.88 0.01
C CYS A 187 4.83 7.93 -0.76
N GLY A 188 5.50 7.54 -1.83
CA GLY A 188 6.21 8.44 -2.74
C GLY A 188 5.78 8.20 -4.17
N GLY A 189 5.20 9.20 -4.84
CA GLY A 189 4.83 9.10 -6.26
C GLY A 189 3.84 7.98 -6.58
N VAL A 190 2.85 7.74 -5.71
CA VAL A 190 1.77 6.77 -5.91
C VAL A 190 0.55 7.45 -6.56
N PRO A 191 -0.36 6.72 -7.24
CA PRO A 191 -1.58 7.29 -7.81
C PRO A 191 -2.51 7.86 -6.72
N GLU A 192 -3.59 8.52 -7.16
CA GLU A 192 -4.65 9.01 -6.26
C GLU A 192 -5.15 7.91 -5.32
N ALA A 193 -5.49 8.31 -4.08
CA ALA A 193 -5.93 7.41 -3.03
C ALA A 193 -7.06 6.47 -3.48
N ASP A 194 -7.98 6.96 -4.32
CA ASP A 194 -9.09 6.20 -4.88
C ASP A 194 -8.64 4.93 -5.60
N ARG A 195 -7.49 4.97 -6.29
CA ARG A 195 -6.94 3.81 -7.02
C ARG A 195 -6.13 2.87 -6.13
N LEU A 196 -5.48 3.40 -5.10
CA LEU A 196 -4.75 2.59 -4.12
C LEU A 196 -5.70 1.83 -3.17
N PHE A 197 -6.90 2.38 -2.97
CA PHE A 197 -7.94 1.84 -2.09
C PHE A 197 -9.19 1.34 -2.83
N ASP A 198 -9.17 1.32 -4.18
CA ASP A 198 -10.25 0.85 -5.05
C ASP A 198 -11.63 1.42 -4.69
N GLY A 199 -11.70 2.72 -4.43
CA GLY A 199 -12.96 3.44 -4.16
C GLY A 199 -13.65 3.16 -2.83
N GLU A 200 -13.14 2.25 -2.01
CA GLU A 200 -13.70 1.97 -0.69
C GLU A 200 -13.07 2.86 0.39
N LEU A 201 -13.88 3.32 1.36
CA LEU A 201 -13.39 4.11 2.49
C LEU A 201 -12.25 3.35 3.19
N PRO A 202 -11.03 3.93 3.26
CA PRO A 202 -9.86 3.19 3.69
C PRO A 202 -10.00 2.81 5.16
N ALA A 203 -9.90 1.51 5.44
CA ALA A 203 -9.65 1.00 6.79
C ALA A 203 -8.14 0.75 7.01
N VAL A 204 -7.25 1.53 6.36
CA VAL A 204 -5.84 1.54 6.76
C VAL A 204 -5.74 2.22 8.12
N ARG A 205 -5.41 1.44 9.14
CA ARG A 205 -5.25 1.94 10.51
C ARG A 205 -3.82 1.79 10.96
N CYS A 206 -3.15 2.91 11.15
CA CYS A 206 -1.92 3.00 11.92
C CYS A 206 -2.28 3.05 13.40
N LEU A 207 -1.78 2.09 14.19
CA LEU A 207 -2.12 1.94 15.60
C LEU A 207 -0.85 1.76 16.42
N ASP A 208 -0.83 2.25 17.67
CA ASP A 208 0.37 2.23 18.51
C ASP A 208 0.15 1.67 19.93
N ARG A 209 -0.99 1.94 20.59
CA ARG A 209 -1.12 1.70 22.05
C ARG A 209 -2.45 1.14 22.55
N ALA A 210 -3.55 1.30 21.81
CA ALA A 210 -4.90 1.01 22.32
C ALA A 210 -5.34 -0.46 22.20
N GLU A 211 -4.63 -1.29 21.43
CA GLU A 211 -5.05 -2.68 21.12
C GLU A 211 -4.28 -3.75 21.87
N ASP A 212 -3.11 -3.42 22.42
CA ASP A 212 -2.36 -4.33 23.29
C ASP A 212 -3.14 -4.72 24.57
N ARG A 213 -4.14 -3.92 24.97
CA ARG A 213 -5.10 -4.28 26.03
C ARG A 213 -6.20 -5.23 25.56
N ARG A 214 -6.57 -5.19 24.27
CA ARG A 214 -7.54 -6.11 23.66
C ARG A 214 -6.95 -7.50 23.46
N ASP A 215 -5.70 -7.60 23.01
CA ASP A 215 -4.97 -8.88 22.90
C ASP A 215 -4.74 -9.54 24.27
N ARG A 216 -4.69 -8.75 25.36
CA ARG A 216 -4.60 -9.24 26.75
C ARG A 216 -5.93 -9.72 27.36
N GLY A 217 -7.05 -9.65 26.63
CA GLY A 217 -8.37 -10.07 27.14
C GLY A 217 -8.95 -9.17 28.24
N GLU A 218 -8.37 -8.00 28.48
CA GLU A 218 -8.80 -7.08 29.53
C GLU A 218 -9.93 -6.16 29.03
N GLY A 219 -11.17 -6.64 29.16
CA GLY A 219 -12.39 -5.84 29.34
C GLY A 219 -12.76 -4.79 28.28
N VAL A 220 -13.27 -5.21 27.12
CA VAL A 220 -13.90 -4.28 26.13
C VAL A 220 -15.30 -4.75 25.71
N LEU A 221 -16.12 -5.18 26.67
CA LEU A 221 -17.53 -5.52 26.40
C LEU A 221 -18.50 -4.33 26.56
N GLY A 222 -18.09 -3.26 27.27
CA GLY A 222 -18.92 -2.06 27.45
C GLY A 222 -18.76 -0.99 26.37
N ASP A 223 -17.53 -0.81 25.85
CA ASP A 223 -17.17 0.34 25.01
C ASP A 223 -17.53 0.13 23.53
N LEU A 224 -17.58 -1.12 23.05
CA LEU A 224 -17.93 -1.43 21.65
C LEU A 224 -19.42 -1.15 21.35
N ARG A 225 -20.33 -1.39 22.30
CA ARG A 225 -21.76 -1.09 22.13
C ARG A 225 -22.05 0.41 22.08
N LEU A 226 -21.31 1.23 22.83
CA LEU A 226 -21.44 2.69 22.76
C LEU A 226 -20.92 3.23 21.42
N ARG A 227 -19.74 2.79 20.98
CA ARG A 227 -19.10 3.32 19.77
C ARG A 227 -19.82 2.95 18.46
N VAL A 228 -20.41 1.76 18.39
CA VAL A 228 -21.26 1.37 17.24
C VAL A 228 -22.54 2.20 17.21
N ARG A 229 -23.13 2.48 18.38
CA ARG A 229 -24.33 3.31 18.50
C ARG A 229 -24.05 4.77 18.13
N ASP A 230 -22.89 5.30 18.53
CA ASP A 230 -22.47 6.67 18.19
C ASP A 230 -22.06 6.84 16.73
N ALA A 231 -21.52 5.80 16.09
CA ALA A 231 -21.21 5.83 14.66
C ALA A 231 -22.49 5.75 13.80
N ALA A 232 -23.43 4.90 14.20
CA ALA A 232 -24.75 4.82 13.55
C ALA A 232 -25.54 6.13 13.72
N GLN A 233 -25.50 6.74 14.91
CA GLN A 233 -26.20 8.00 15.17
C GLN A 233 -25.62 9.16 14.36
N ARG A 234 -24.28 9.23 14.22
CA ARG A 234 -23.62 10.25 13.38
C ARG A 234 -23.98 10.14 11.90
N GLU A 235 -24.24 8.93 11.41
CA GLU A 235 -24.69 8.74 10.03
C GLU A 235 -26.16 9.17 9.86
N VAL A 236 -27.01 8.85 10.83
CA VAL A 236 -28.40 9.33 10.85
C VAL A 236 -28.47 10.86 10.91
N ASP A 237 -27.63 11.49 11.73
CA ASP A 237 -27.56 12.94 11.87
C ASP A 237 -27.06 13.60 10.58
N ARG A 238 -26.05 13.03 9.89
CA ARG A 238 -25.60 13.49 8.57
C ARG A 238 -26.70 13.42 7.51
N GLN A 239 -27.48 12.34 7.49
CA GLN A 239 -28.59 12.22 6.54
C GLN A 239 -29.72 13.21 6.84
N ARG A 240 -29.95 13.52 8.12
CA ARG A 240 -30.94 14.51 8.53
C ARG A 240 -30.51 15.93 8.13
N GLU A 241 -29.26 16.30 8.37
CA GLU A 241 -28.72 17.59 7.91
C GLU A 241 -28.77 17.73 6.38
N HIS A 242 -28.50 16.65 5.64
CA HIS A 242 -28.57 16.68 4.18
C HIS A 242 -30.01 16.85 3.66
N ARG A 243 -31.01 16.28 4.36
CA ARG A 243 -32.43 16.51 4.07
C ARG A 243 -32.87 17.93 4.44
N GLU A 244 -32.47 18.42 5.61
CA GLU A 244 -32.79 19.79 6.04
C GLU A 244 -32.17 20.84 5.11
N ARG A 245 -30.97 20.60 4.56
CA ARG A 245 -30.37 21.45 3.52
C ARG A 245 -31.06 21.37 2.16
N ALA A 246 -31.67 20.23 1.83
CA ALA A 246 -32.45 20.07 0.61
C ALA A 246 -33.80 20.80 0.73
N ASP A 247 -34.44 20.74 1.91
CA ASP A 247 -35.71 21.39 2.19
C ASP A 247 -35.58 22.90 2.46
N ALA A 248 -34.38 23.38 2.83
CA ALA A 248 -34.08 24.80 3.03
C ALA A 248 -33.85 25.59 1.72
N ARG A 249 -33.93 24.96 0.55
CA ARG A 249 -33.99 25.70 -0.72
C ARG A 249 -35.36 26.32 -0.87
N ASP A 250 -35.46 27.62 -0.64
CA ASP A 250 -36.68 28.39 -0.81
C ASP A 250 -37.16 28.32 -2.28
N PRO A 251 -38.31 27.70 -2.57
CA PRO A 251 -38.83 27.62 -3.94
C PRO A 251 -39.09 28.99 -4.56
N ALA A 252 -39.24 30.07 -3.77
CA ALA A 252 -39.35 31.43 -4.28
C ALA A 252 -38.03 31.97 -4.85
N GLU A 253 -36.88 31.55 -4.32
CA GLU A 253 -35.56 31.99 -4.78
C GLU A 253 -35.17 31.31 -6.11
N GLU A 254 -35.54 30.03 -6.27
CA GLU A 254 -35.32 29.26 -7.50
C GLU A 254 -36.23 29.73 -8.64
N LEU A 255 -37.51 30.04 -8.36
CA LEU A 255 -38.42 30.69 -9.30
C LEU A 255 -37.97 32.11 -9.65
N GLY A 256 -37.40 32.87 -8.70
CA GLY A 256 -36.82 34.18 -8.94
C GLY A 256 -35.55 34.13 -9.81
N ARG A 257 -34.76 33.05 -9.72
CA ARG A 257 -33.58 32.83 -10.57
C ARG A 257 -33.99 32.45 -12.00
N LEU A 258 -34.97 31.56 -12.15
CA LEU A 258 -35.53 31.20 -13.46
C LEU A 258 -36.25 32.37 -14.13
N GLY A 259 -36.97 33.19 -13.37
CA GLY A 259 -37.62 34.41 -13.88
C GLY A 259 -36.64 35.49 -14.35
N ARG A 260 -35.45 35.59 -13.73
CA ARG A 260 -34.36 36.48 -14.18
C ARG A 260 -33.71 35.98 -15.47
N ILE A 261 -33.52 34.67 -15.62
CA ILE A 261 -33.01 34.04 -16.85
C ILE A 261 -34.00 34.22 -18.01
N ALA A 262 -35.30 34.06 -17.76
CA ALA A 262 -36.33 34.28 -18.78
C ALA A 262 -36.41 35.74 -19.25
N ARG A 263 -36.25 36.74 -18.36
CA ARG A 263 -36.21 38.17 -18.74
C ARG A 263 -34.97 38.55 -19.54
N GLN A 264 -33.82 37.91 -19.29
CA GLN A 264 -32.61 38.14 -20.09
C GLN A 264 -32.74 37.57 -21.50
N HIS A 265 -33.48 36.48 -21.70
CA HIS A 265 -33.76 35.95 -23.04
C HIS A 265 -34.72 36.84 -23.84
N VAL A 266 -35.81 37.33 -23.23
CA VAL A 266 -36.77 38.23 -23.92
C VAL A 266 -36.13 39.56 -24.33
N LEU A 267 -35.24 40.11 -23.50
CA LEU A 267 -34.50 41.34 -23.84
C LEU A 267 -33.45 41.15 -24.94
N ALA A 268 -32.98 39.92 -25.17
CA ALA A 268 -32.06 39.63 -26.28
C ALA A 268 -32.81 39.57 -27.62
N ASP A 269 -34.00 38.98 -27.63
CA ASP A 269 -34.83 38.85 -28.84
C ASP A 269 -35.35 40.23 -29.35
N ASP A 270 -35.69 41.15 -28.43
CA ASP A 270 -36.12 42.51 -28.79
C ASP A 270 -34.98 43.36 -29.41
N VAL A 271 -33.73 43.09 -29.04
CA VAL A 271 -32.55 43.77 -29.60
C VAL A 271 -32.22 43.23 -31.00
N GLU A 272 -32.45 41.94 -31.26
CA GLU A 272 -32.29 41.34 -32.59
C GLU A 272 -33.35 41.85 -33.57
N GLN A 273 -34.63 41.90 -33.16
CA GLN A 273 -35.71 42.43 -34.02
C GLN A 273 -35.60 43.95 -34.27
N GLY A 274 -34.97 44.70 -33.36
CA GLY A 274 -34.68 46.11 -33.54
C GLY A 274 -33.60 46.39 -34.61
N ARG A 275 -32.57 45.54 -34.70
CA ARG A 275 -31.50 45.68 -35.71
C ARG A 275 -31.98 45.38 -37.13
N ASP A 276 -32.81 44.35 -37.30
CA ASP A 276 -33.36 44.00 -38.61
C ASP A 276 -34.26 45.10 -39.22
N ARG A 277 -34.90 45.91 -38.37
CA ARG A 277 -35.74 47.03 -38.83
C ARG A 277 -34.94 48.27 -39.24
N ASP A 278 -33.77 48.48 -38.63
CA ASP A 278 -32.89 49.61 -38.97
C ASP A 278 -32.07 49.34 -40.25
N ASP A 279 -31.70 48.08 -40.51
CA ASP A 279 -31.05 47.69 -41.78
C ASP A 279 -32.01 47.75 -42.97
N ALA A 280 -33.31 47.49 -42.77
CA ALA A 280 -34.34 47.65 -43.82
C ALA A 280 -34.60 49.12 -44.21
N ARG A 281 -34.24 50.11 -43.37
CA ARG A 281 -34.44 51.55 -43.65
C ARG A 281 -33.24 52.25 -44.28
N ARG A 282 -32.06 51.62 -44.33
CA ARG A 282 -30.84 52.19 -44.95
C ARG A 282 -30.61 51.74 -46.39
N GLY A 283 -31.51 50.92 -46.94
CA GLY A 283 -31.44 50.37 -48.30
C GLY A 283 -32.41 50.95 -49.33
N SER A 284 -33.05 52.10 -49.08
CA SER A 284 -33.90 52.81 -50.06
C SER A 284 -33.33 54.16 -50.48
#